data_AF-A0A3A0DS71-F1
#
_entry.id   AF-A0A3A0DS71-F1
#
_cell.length_a   1.000
_cell.length_b   1.000
_cell.length_c   1.000
_cell.angle_alpha   90.00
_cell.angle_beta   90.00
_cell.angle_gamma   90.00
#
_symmetry.space_group_name_H-M   'P 1'
#
loop_
_entity.id
_entity.type
_entity.pdbx_description
1 polymer ?
#
loop_
_entity_poly.entity_id
_entity_poly.type
_entity_poly.pdbx_seq_one_letter_code
_entity_poly.pdbx_strand_id
1 'polypeptide(L)'
;MILLDTNILVRIANPADPQCQAALDAIDTAIQRRHVPCIVPQVIYEFWVVATRTAPSNGLGLTTDSADECVAKYLQKFCLLNDDAGLFADWRAIVAQHAILGKRAHDARLVAAMLSASSRGSTSRRGAALPRSIALKCGLLSAA
;
A
#
# COMPACT_ATOMS: atom_id res chain seq x y z
N MET A 1 0.30 11.37 5.91
CA MET A 1 0.67 9.95 5.75
C MET A 1 0.83 9.63 4.27
N ILE A 2 1.65 8.64 3.92
CA ILE A 2 1.77 8.09 2.58
C ILE A 2 1.68 6.57 2.67
N LEU A 3 0.89 5.94 1.80
CA LEU A 3 0.78 4.48 1.79
C LEU A 3 1.87 3.88 0.91
N LEU A 4 2.60 2.90 1.44
CA LEU A 4 3.58 2.12 0.71
C LEU A 4 2.87 0.93 0.05
N ASP A 5 3.17 0.74 -1.24
CA ASP A 5 2.65 -0.37 -2.03
C ASP A 5 3.51 -1.63 -1.84
N THR A 6 2.98 -2.79 -2.21
CA THR A 6 3.68 -4.08 -2.17
C THR A 6 5.00 -4.03 -2.93
N ASN A 7 5.01 -3.40 -4.10
CA ASN A 7 6.23 -3.29 -4.91
C ASN A 7 7.34 -2.49 -4.23
N ILE A 8 7.02 -1.57 -3.30
CA ILE A 8 8.05 -0.89 -2.50
C ILE A 8 8.67 -1.86 -1.51
N LEU A 9 7.84 -2.63 -0.79
CA LEU A 9 8.33 -3.63 0.17
C LEU A 9 9.18 -4.72 -0.50
N VAL A 10 8.71 -5.23 -1.65
CA VAL A 10 9.45 -6.24 -2.42
C VAL A 10 10.82 -5.73 -2.87
N ARG A 11 10.90 -4.49 -3.37
CA ARG A 11 12.18 -3.90 -3.81
C ARG A 11 13.16 -3.73 -2.66
N ILE A 12 12.72 -3.22 -1.51
CA ILE A 12 13.62 -3.04 -0.36
C ILE A 12 13.98 -4.36 0.34
N ALA A 13 13.20 -5.43 0.13
CA ALA A 13 13.57 -6.78 0.54
C ALA A 13 14.63 -7.42 -0.38
N ASN A 14 14.84 -6.87 -1.58
CA ASN A 14 15.76 -7.41 -2.57
C ASN A 14 16.88 -6.38 -2.88
N PRO A 15 18.00 -6.40 -2.15
CA PRO A 15 19.13 -5.50 -2.42
C PRO A 15 19.70 -5.59 -3.84
N ALA A 16 19.47 -6.69 -4.56
CA ALA A 16 19.90 -6.85 -5.95
C ALA A 16 18.91 -6.23 -6.96
N ASP A 17 17.72 -5.79 -6.53
CA ASP A 17 16.78 -5.09 -7.40
C ASP A 17 17.35 -3.71 -7.78
N PRO A 18 17.47 -3.36 -9.08
CA PRO A 18 17.99 -2.07 -9.51
C PRO A 18 17.23 -0.85 -8.96
N GLN A 19 15.97 -1.04 -8.55
CA GLN A 19 15.13 0.00 -7.98
C GLN A 19 15.12 0.00 -6.44
N CYS A 20 15.91 -0.87 -5.78
CA CYS A 20 16.00 -0.93 -4.33
C CYS A 20 16.41 0.42 -3.73
N GLN A 21 17.51 1.01 -4.21
CA GLN A 21 17.97 2.32 -3.72
C GLN A 21 16.94 3.42 -3.99
N ALA A 22 16.37 3.46 -5.19
CA ALA A 22 15.34 4.45 -5.52
C ALA A 22 14.09 4.33 -4.63
N ALA A 23 13.72 3.11 -4.22
CA ALA A 23 12.61 2.88 -3.29
C ALA A 23 12.95 3.37 -1.87
N LEU A 24 14.17 3.14 -1.39
CA LEU A 24 14.65 3.66 -0.11
C LEU A 24 14.68 5.20 -0.13
N ASP A 25 15.25 5.81 -1.16
CA ASP A 25 15.34 7.27 -1.32
C ASP A 25 13.95 7.91 -1.36
N ALA A 26 12.96 7.25 -1.97
CA ALA A 26 11.57 7.71 -2.00
C ALA A 26 10.92 7.69 -0.61
N ILE A 27 11.18 6.65 0.20
CA ILE A 27 10.73 6.58 1.59
C ILE A 27 11.38 7.69 2.41
N ASP A 28 12.70 7.85 2.30
CA ASP A 28 13.45 8.88 3.02
C ASP A 28 12.99 10.28 2.64
N THR A 29 12.78 10.54 1.35
CA THR A 29 12.21 11.80 0.86
C THR A 29 10.83 12.06 1.46
N ALA A 30 9.98 11.04 1.58
CA ALA A 30 8.66 11.20 2.20
C ALA A 30 8.77 11.55 3.69
N ILE A 31 9.69 10.90 4.41
CA ILE A 31 9.97 11.19 5.82
C ILE A 31 10.50 12.62 5.99
N GLN A 32 11.46 13.05 5.16
CA GLN A 32 11.99 14.42 5.17
C GLN A 32 10.90 15.46 4.91
N ARG A 33 9.92 15.13 4.06
CA ARG A 33 8.71 15.95 3.81
C ARG A 33 7.64 15.81 4.89
N ARG A 34 7.97 15.24 6.05
CA ARG A 34 7.09 15.04 7.21
C ARG A 34 5.87 14.16 6.91
N HIS A 35 5.93 13.32 5.88
CA HIS A 35 4.95 12.26 5.71
C HIS A 35 5.30 11.08 6.60
N VAL A 36 4.28 10.46 7.19
CA VAL A 36 4.40 9.19 7.91
C VAL A 36 4.17 8.05 6.90
N PRO A 37 5.17 7.19 6.61
CA PRO A 37 4.99 6.01 5.78
C PRO A 37 4.12 4.98 6.49
N CYS A 38 3.16 4.44 5.76
CA CYS A 38 2.15 3.53 6.27
C CYS A 38 2.01 2.31 5.37
N ILE A 39 1.54 1.21 5.95
CA ILE A 39 1.19 -0.03 5.27
C ILE A 39 -0.19 -0.51 5.73
N VAL A 40 -0.82 -1.37 4.95
CA VAL A 40 -2.10 -2.02 5.30
C VAL A 40 -1.92 -3.54 5.27
N PRO A 41 -2.77 -4.33 5.95
CA PRO A 41 -2.67 -5.79 5.96
C PRO A 41 -2.61 -6.40 4.54
N GLN A 42 -3.39 -5.88 3.59
CA GLN A 42 -3.34 -6.35 2.20
C GLN A 42 -1.94 -6.26 1.57
N VAL A 43 -1.19 -5.18 1.82
CA VAL A 43 0.18 -5.01 1.29
C VAL A 43 1.11 -6.06 1.87
N ILE A 44 0.91 -6.45 3.13
CA ILE A 44 1.68 -7.51 3.78
C ILE A 44 1.33 -8.88 3.20
N TYR A 45 0.05 -9.16 2.94
CA TYR A 45 -0.37 -10.41 2.32
C TYR A 45 0.20 -10.57 0.90
N GLU A 46 0.13 -9.51 0.10
CA GLU A 46 0.70 -9.49 -1.24
C GLU A 46 2.23 -9.61 -1.20
N PHE A 47 2.90 -8.93 -0.26
CA PHE A 47 4.33 -9.08 -0.04
C PHE A 47 4.68 -10.53 0.29
N TRP A 48 3.97 -11.17 1.21
CA TRP A 48 4.23 -12.55 1.62
C TRP A 48 4.18 -13.52 0.45
N VAL A 49 3.18 -13.37 -0.43
CA VAL A 49 3.05 -14.18 -1.64
C VAL A 49 4.26 -13.99 -2.56
N VAL A 50 4.71 -12.76 -2.78
CA VAL A 50 5.87 -12.49 -3.64
C VAL A 50 7.18 -12.95 -2.99
N ALA A 51 7.33 -12.71 -1.68
CA ALA A 51 8.51 -13.03 -0.91
C ALA A 51 8.79 -14.54 -0.90
N THR A 52 7.75 -15.35 -0.70
CA THR A 52 7.88 -16.82 -0.54
C THR A 52 7.77 -17.59 -1.86
N ARG A 53 7.27 -16.95 -2.92
CA ARG A 53 7.24 -17.55 -4.25
C ARG A 53 8.67 -17.72 -4.80
N THR A 54 8.91 -18.78 -5.56
CA THR A 54 10.22 -19.09 -6.11
C THR A 54 10.70 -18.04 -7.12
N ALA A 55 12.02 -17.83 -7.22
CA ALA A 55 12.63 -16.88 -8.15
C ALA A 55 12.22 -17.07 -9.63
N PRO A 56 12.13 -18.32 -10.17
CA PRO A 56 11.65 -18.55 -11.54
C PRO A 56 10.22 -18.08 -11.79
N SER A 57 9.42 -17.88 -10.73
CA SER A 57 8.05 -17.39 -10.81
C SER A 57 7.94 -15.89 -10.48
N ASN A 58 9.02 -15.12 -10.59
CA ASN A 58 9.10 -13.71 -10.19
C ASN A 58 8.81 -13.49 -8.69
N GLY A 59 9.31 -14.37 -7.82
CA GLY A 59 9.31 -14.18 -6.37
C GLY A 59 10.73 -14.01 -5.82
N LEU A 60 10.85 -13.82 -4.50
CA LEU A 60 12.16 -13.66 -3.85
C LEU A 60 12.76 -15.00 -3.38
N GLY A 61 11.97 -16.08 -3.35
CA GLY A 61 12.41 -17.39 -2.91
C GLY A 61 12.78 -17.47 -1.42
N LEU A 62 12.26 -16.54 -0.60
CA LEU A 62 12.51 -16.54 0.83
C LEU A 62 11.79 -17.70 1.51
N THR A 63 12.39 -18.22 2.58
CA THR A 63 11.69 -19.11 3.50
C THR A 63 10.61 -18.34 4.25
N THR A 64 9.68 -19.06 4.89
CA THR A 64 8.67 -18.45 5.76
C THR A 64 9.30 -17.62 6.87
N ASP A 65 10.40 -18.09 7.47
CA ASP A 65 11.06 -17.41 8.57
C ASP A 65 11.72 -16.11 8.11
N SER A 66 12.43 -16.13 6.98
CA SER A 66 13.01 -14.91 6.41
C SER A 66 11.94 -13.91 5.95
N ALA A 67 10.81 -14.39 5.42
CA ALA A 67 9.68 -13.53 5.07
C ALA A 67 9.05 -12.89 6.32
N ASP A 68 8.89 -13.65 7.42
CA ASP A 68 8.38 -13.13 8.69
C ASP A 68 9.31 -12.10 9.32
N GLU A 69 10.63 -12.33 9.28
CA GLU A 69 11.61 -11.32 9.70
C GLU A 69 11.48 -10.01 8.90
N CYS A 70 11.25 -10.09 7.59
CA CYS A 70 10.97 -8.91 6.77
C CYS A 70 9.68 -8.20 7.24
N VAL A 71 8.60 -8.95 7.45
CA VAL A 71 7.32 -8.40 7.94
C VAL A 71 7.50 -7.72 9.29
N ALA A 72 8.19 -8.36 10.25
CA ALA A 72 8.48 -7.79 11.56
C ALA A 72 9.25 -6.47 11.45
N LYS A 73 10.28 -6.41 10.58
CA LYS A 73 11.03 -5.18 10.30
C LYS A 73 10.13 -4.08 9.71
N TYR A 74 9.19 -4.42 8.83
CA TYR A 74 8.24 -3.44 8.27
C TYR A 74 7.24 -2.94 9.31
N LEU A 75 6.72 -3.81 10.17
CA LEU A 75 5.79 -3.45 11.23
C LEU A 75 6.44 -2.58 12.32
N GLN A 76 7.76 -2.68 12.50
CA GLN A 76 8.52 -1.77 13.38
C GLN A 76 8.79 -0.41 12.74
N LYS A 77 8.99 -0.35 11.42
CA LYS A 77 9.40 0.86 10.70
C LYS A 77 8.24 1.70 10.18
N PHE A 78 7.11 1.07 9.86
CA PHE A 78 6.00 1.70 9.18
C PHE A 78 4.73 1.60 10.01
N CYS A 79 3.90 2.64 9.94
CA CYS A 79 2.62 2.65 10.64
C CYS A 79 1.64 1.67 9.95
N LEU A 80 1.21 0.64 10.68
CA LEU A 80 0.19 -0.29 10.20
C LEU A 80 -1.21 0.31 10.36
N LEU A 81 -1.90 0.48 9.24
CA LEU A 81 -3.31 0.89 9.18
C LEU A 81 -4.17 -0.37 9.13
N ASN A 82 -4.63 -0.81 10.30
CA ASN A 82 -5.53 -1.94 10.40
C ASN A 82 -6.89 -1.64 9.76
N ASP A 83 -7.49 -2.71 9.24
CA ASP A 83 -8.85 -2.67 8.72
C ASP A 83 -9.82 -2.27 9.83
N ASP A 84 -10.76 -1.40 9.49
CA ASP A 84 -11.89 -1.06 10.36
C ASP A 84 -13.21 -1.60 9.78
N ALA A 85 -14.25 -1.56 10.60
CA ALA A 85 -15.57 -2.08 10.23
C ALA A 85 -16.22 -1.37 9.01
N GLY A 86 -15.85 -0.12 8.74
CA GLY A 86 -16.35 0.67 7.62
C GLY A 86 -15.61 0.44 6.30
N LEU A 87 -14.38 -0.09 6.34
CA LEU A 87 -13.51 -0.25 5.17
C LEU A 87 -14.21 -0.97 4.00
N PHE A 88 -14.92 -2.05 4.30
CA PHE A 88 -15.61 -2.83 3.26
C PHE A 88 -16.75 -2.05 2.61
N ALA A 89 -17.53 -1.31 3.40
CA ALA A 89 -18.61 -0.48 2.88
C ALA A 89 -18.07 0.65 1.99
N ASP A 90 -17.00 1.32 2.42
CA ASP A 90 -16.34 2.38 1.66
C ASP A 90 -15.76 1.83 0.35
N TRP A 91 -15.06 0.69 0.41
CA TRP A 91 -14.54 0.01 -0.76
C TRP A 91 -15.65 -0.34 -1.76
N ARG A 92 -16.76 -0.92 -1.27
CA ARG A 92 -17.90 -1.29 -2.12
C ARG A 92 -18.52 -0.08 -2.80
N ALA A 93 -18.64 1.05 -2.08
CA ALA A 93 -19.11 2.30 -2.63
C ALA A 93 -18.19 2.82 -3.75
N ILE A 94 -16.87 2.82 -3.52
CA ILE A 94 -15.86 3.24 -4.51
C ILE A 94 -15.93 2.37 -5.77
N VAL A 95 -15.95 1.04 -5.61
CA VAL A 95 -16.01 0.10 -6.74
C VAL A 95 -17.27 0.31 -7.58
N ALA A 96 -18.43 0.44 -6.93
CA ALA A 96 -19.70 0.65 -7.61
C ALA A 96 -19.78 2.02 -8.29
N GLN A 97 -19.42 3.09 -7.56
CA GLN A 97 -19.48 4.48 -8.05
C GLN A 97 -18.59 4.68 -9.28
N HIS A 98 -17.44 4.00 -9.34
CA HIS A 98 -16.45 4.19 -10.39
C HIS A 98 -16.37 3.02 -11.39
N ALA A 99 -17.33 2.09 -11.34
CA ALA A 99 -17.38 0.91 -12.21
C ALA A 99 -16.02 0.19 -12.30
N ILE A 100 -15.37 -0.03 -11.16
CA ILE A 100 -14.04 -0.62 -11.10
C ILE A 100 -14.14 -2.11 -11.45
N LEU A 101 -13.32 -2.55 -12.41
CA LEU A 101 -13.31 -3.92 -12.92
C LEU A 101 -11.98 -4.63 -12.62
N GLY A 102 -12.08 -5.93 -12.32
CA GLY A 102 -10.95 -6.85 -12.22
C GLY A 102 -9.93 -6.46 -11.17
N LYS A 103 -8.64 -6.58 -11.50
CA LYS A 103 -7.51 -6.39 -10.56
C LYS A 103 -7.49 -5.02 -9.87
N ARG A 104 -8.06 -3.98 -10.50
CA ARG A 104 -8.15 -2.63 -9.92
C ARG A 104 -9.00 -2.57 -8.65
N ALA A 105 -9.83 -3.58 -8.38
CA ALA A 105 -10.57 -3.68 -7.13
C ALA A 105 -9.64 -3.79 -5.90
N HIS A 106 -8.42 -4.33 -6.07
CA HIS A 106 -7.40 -4.37 -5.02
C HIS A 106 -6.85 -2.97 -4.71
N ASP A 107 -6.54 -2.17 -5.74
CA ASP A 107 -6.11 -0.79 -5.56
C ASP A 107 -7.22 0.06 -4.93
N ALA A 108 -8.49 -0.16 -5.32
CA ALA A 108 -9.65 0.48 -4.72
C ALA A 108 -9.73 0.25 -3.20
N ARG A 109 -9.28 -0.92 -2.73
CA ARG A 109 -9.25 -1.22 -1.29
C ARG A 109 -8.16 -0.44 -0.57
N LEU A 110 -6.99 -0.26 -1.20
CA LEU A 110 -5.94 0.62 -0.69
C LEU A 110 -6.44 2.07 -0.55
N VAL A 111 -7.21 2.54 -1.52
CA VAL A 111 -7.87 3.86 -1.46
C VAL A 111 -8.80 3.97 -0.26
N ALA A 112 -9.71 3.01 -0.11
CA ALA A 112 -10.66 3.00 0.98
C ALA A 112 -9.97 3.05 2.35
N ALA A 113 -8.88 2.28 2.51
CA ALA A 113 -8.08 2.29 3.74
C ALA A 113 -7.45 3.66 4.03
N MET A 114 -6.95 4.36 3.01
CA MET A 114 -6.39 5.70 3.16
C MET A 114 -7.45 6.76 3.50
N LEU A 115 -8.63 6.68 2.90
CA LEU A 115 -9.75 7.57 3.21
C LEU A 115 -10.23 7.38 4.64
N SER A 116 -10.41 6.12 5.06
CA SER A 116 -10.82 5.79 6.43
C SER A 116 -9.80 6.26 7.47
N ALA A 117 -8.51 6.03 7.24
CA ALA A 117 -7.45 6.49 8.14
C ALA A 117 -7.41 8.03 8.26
N SER A 118 -7.64 8.74 7.15
CA SER A 118 -7.63 10.21 7.12
C SER A 118 -8.86 10.81 7.82
N SER A 119 -10.00 10.11 7.80
CA SER A 119 -11.23 10.55 8.46
C SER A 119 -11.20 10.48 10.00
N ARG A 120 -10.27 9.70 10.58
CA ARG A 120 -10.13 9.55 12.04
C ARG A 120 -9.41 10.71 12.74
N GLY A 121 -8.71 11.56 11.99
CA GLY A 121 -8.06 12.77 12.52
C GLY A 121 -8.89 14.06 12.41
N SER A 122 -10.00 14.02 11.66
CA SER A 122 -10.87 15.17 11.40
C SER A 122 -12.26 14.89 11.93
N THR A 123 -12.73 15.68 12.90
CA THR A 123 -14.10 15.64 13.43
C THR A 123 -15.19 16.01 12.41
N SER A 124 -14.84 16.18 11.12
CA SER A 124 -15.79 16.44 10.03
C SER A 124 -15.72 15.32 8.98
N ARG A 125 -16.67 14.37 9.04
CA ARG A 125 -16.94 13.40 7.97
C ARG A 125 -17.64 14.09 6.78
N ARG A 126 -16.95 15.00 6.09
CA ARG A 126 -17.40 15.49 4.77
C ARG A 126 -16.20 15.72 3.86
N GLY A 127 -16.07 14.88 2.83
CA GLY A 127 -15.39 15.22 1.58
C GLY A 127 -13.85 15.25 1.60
N ALA A 128 -13.18 14.28 2.23
CA ALA A 128 -11.74 14.12 2.00
C ALA A 128 -11.51 13.70 0.53
N ALA A 129 -11.00 14.62 -0.29
CA ALA A 129 -10.68 14.34 -1.69
C ALA A 129 -9.60 13.24 -1.78
N LEU A 130 -9.77 12.28 -2.69
CA LEU A 130 -8.76 11.29 -3.01
C LEU A 130 -7.45 12.01 -3.40
N PRO A 131 -6.30 11.68 -2.79
CA PRO A 131 -5.01 12.15 -3.28
C PRO A 131 -4.81 11.77 -4.76
N ARG A 132 -4.43 12.73 -5.59
CA ARG A 132 -4.36 12.60 -7.06
C ARG A 132 -3.52 11.40 -7.53
N SER A 133 -2.45 11.07 -6.82
CA SER A 133 -1.59 9.90 -7.11
C SER A 133 -2.33 8.56 -6.98
N ILE A 134 -3.27 8.47 -6.04
CA ILE A 134 -4.08 7.26 -5.80
C ILE A 134 -5.20 7.16 -6.82
N ALA A 135 -5.82 8.30 -7.15
CA ALA A 135 -6.83 8.38 -8.19
C ALA A 135 -6.25 8.00 -9.56
N LEU A 136 -5.02 8.42 -9.88
CA LEU A 136 -4.29 7.99 -11.09
C LEU A 136 -4.04 6.47 -11.08
N LYS A 137 -3.58 5.91 -9.97
CA LYS A 137 -3.30 4.47 -9.84
C LYS A 137 -4.55 3.60 -10.02
N CYS A 138 -5.70 4.09 -9.58
CA CYS A 138 -7.00 3.40 -9.75
C CYS A 138 -7.65 3.65 -11.12
N GLY A 139 -7.06 4.50 -11.98
CA GLY A 139 -7.67 4.93 -13.24
C GLY A 139 -8.91 5.81 -13.06
N LEU A 140 -9.01 6.50 -11.91
CA LEU A 140 -10.10 7.42 -11.56
C LEU A 140 -9.85 8.84 -12.06
N LEU A 141 -8.63 9.14 -12.50
CA LEU A 141 -8.24 10.36 -13.20
C LEU A 141 -7.35 9.99 -14.40
N SER A 142 -7.50 10.70 -15.52
CA SER A 142 -6.55 10.61 -16.62
C SER A 142 -5.24 11.30 -16.22
N ALA A 143 -4.10 10.71 -16.59
CA ALA A 143 -2.83 11.43 -16.53
C ALA A 143 -2.92 12.63 -17.49
N ALA A 144 -2.78 13.83 -16.94
CA ALA A 144 -2.65 15.09 -17.66
C ALA A 144 -1.38 15.76 -17.15
#